data_AF-A0A966CGJ9-F1
#
_entry.id   AF-A0A966CGJ9-F1
#
_cell.length_a   1.000
_cell.length_b   1.000
_cell.length_c   1.000
_cell.angle_alpha   90.00
_cell.angle_beta   90.00
_cell.angle_gamma   90.00
#
_symmetry.space_group_name_H-M   'P 1'
#
loop_
_entity.id
_entity.type
_entity.pdbx_description
1 polymer ?
#
loop_
_entity_poly.entity_id
_entity_poly.type
_entity_poly.pdbx_seq_one_letter_code
_entity_poly.pdbx_strand_id
1 'polypeptide(L)' 'MKQIIVLPKYQGKGFGKVIVKKLLALAKGNNIYLHTHPKNIVAIILYLKNGFEITSWKENYYGDGEPRLIFRSNK' A
#
# COMPACT_ATOMS: atom_id res chain seq x y z
N MET A 1 -9.22 -10.44 4.79
CA MET A 1 -8.41 -9.32 4.25
C MET A 1 -7.17 -9.15 5.12
N LYS A 2 -5.97 -9.03 4.54
CA LYS A 2 -4.74 -8.73 5.32
C LYS A 2 -4.48 -7.23 5.24
N GLN A 3 -4.18 -6.60 6.37
CA GLN A 3 -4.01 -5.14 6.47
C GLN A 3 -2.67 -4.79 7.12
N ILE A 4 -2.12 -3.63 6.76
CA ILE A 4 -0.94 -3.04 7.40
C ILE A 4 -1.41 -1.77 8.08
N ILE A 5 -1.25 -1.69 9.40
CA ILE A 5 -1.68 -0.55 10.20
C ILE A 5 -0.55 -0.13 11.12
N VAL A 6 -0.27 1.17 11.15
CA VAL A 6 0.56 1.81 12.17
C VAL A 6 -0.39 2.63 13.04
N LEU A 7 -0.43 2.35 14.35
CA LEU A 7 -1.31 3.10 15.27
C LEU A 7 -0.99 4.60 15.21
N PRO A 8 -1.99 5.50 15.35
CA PRO A 8 -1.80 6.95 15.18
C PRO A 8 -0.60 7.52 15.97
N LYS A 9 -0.40 7.11 17.23
CA LYS A 9 0.72 7.54 18.08
C LYS A 9 2.13 7.17 17.57
N TYR A 10 2.21 6.28 16.58
CA TYR A 10 3.45 5.85 15.94
C TYR A 10 3.54 6.30 14.46
N GLN A 11 2.53 6.97 13.91
CA GLN A 11 2.61 7.50 12.55
C GLN A 11 3.59 8.67 12.47
N GLY A 12 4.03 9.03 11.25
CA GLY A 12 5.04 10.08 11.04
C GLY A 12 6.47 9.71 11.44
N LYS A 13 6.69 8.55 12.09
CA LYS A 13 8.01 8.09 12.58
C LYS A 13 8.74 7.11 11.66
N GLY A 14 8.25 6.93 10.43
CA GLY A 14 8.88 6.05 9.44
C GLY A 14 8.56 4.55 9.55
N PHE A 15 7.76 4.10 10.52
CA PHE A 15 7.43 2.66 10.66
C PHE A 15 6.76 2.06 9.43
N GLY A 16 5.88 2.80 8.74
CA GLY A 16 5.28 2.33 7.49
C GLY A 16 6.32 1.98 6.42
N LYS A 17 7.38 2.79 6.29
CA LYS A 17 8.51 2.53 5.39
C LYS A 17 9.28 1.28 5.80
N VAL A 18 9.54 1.11 7.10
CA VAL A 18 10.23 -0.08 7.61
C VAL A 18 9.43 -1.35 7.30
N ILE A 19 8.12 -1.34 7.54
CA ILE A 19 7.24 -2.48 7.27
C ILE A 19 7.22 -2.81 5.77
N VAL A 20 6.96 -1.82 4.90
CA VAL A 20 6.91 -2.03 3.44
C VAL A 20 8.23 -2.58 2.92
N LYS A 21 9.38 -2.04 3.35
CA LYS A 21 10.69 -2.55 2.94
C LYS A 21 10.94 -3.99 3.38
N LYS A 22 10.53 -4.36 4.60
CA LYS A 22 10.63 -5.75 5.06
C LYS A 22 9.77 -6.68 4.23
N LEU A 23 8.54 -6.28 3.88
CA LEU A 23 7.66 -7.07 3.03
C LEU A 23 8.23 -7.26 1.63
N LEU A 24 8.76 -6.20 1.01
CA LEU A 24 9.44 -6.29 -0.29
C LEU A 24 10.65 -7.24 -0.24
N ALA A 25 11.45 -7.18 0.84
CA ALA A 25 12.58 -8.09 1.01
C ALA A 25 12.14 -9.56 1.16
N LEU A 26 11.06 -9.81 1.90
CA LEU A 26 10.49 -11.16 2.06
C LEU A 26 9.87 -11.69 0.77
N ALA A 27 9.32 -10.81 -0.06
CA ALA A 27 8.70 -11.17 -1.33
C ALA A 27 9.68 -11.16 -2.51
N LYS A 28 11.00 -11.09 -2.28
CA LYS A 28 12.01 -10.97 -3.34
C LYS A 28 11.78 -12.01 -4.45
N GLY A 29 11.69 -11.53 -5.69
CA GLY A 29 11.37 -12.37 -6.87
C GLY A 29 9.88 -12.53 -7.18
N ASN A 30 8.98 -12.02 -6.34
CA ASN A 30 7.54 -12.03 -6.52
C ASN A 30 6.97 -10.61 -6.52
N ASN A 31 5.88 -10.40 -7.26
CA ASN A 31 5.17 -9.13 -7.24
C ASN A 31 4.28 -9.06 -5.98
N ILE A 32 4.35 -7.94 -5.26
CA ILE A 32 3.39 -7.60 -4.21
C ILE A 32 2.28 -6.75 -4.83
N TYR A 33 1.03 -7.13 -4.55
CA TYR A 33 -0.14 -6.31 -4.85
C TYR A 33 -0.75 -5.79 -3.56
N LEU A 34 -1.12 -4.52 -3.57
CA LEU A 34 -1.80 -3.89 -2.45
C LEU A 34 -2.83 -2.89 -2.95
N HIS A 35 -3.68 -2.43 -2.06
CA HIS A 35 -4.72 -1.47 -2.38
C HIS A 35 -4.89 -0.47 -1.25
N THR A 36 -5.35 0.74 -1.59
CA THR A 36 -5.74 1.75 -0.60
C THR A 36 -6.82 2.65 -1.18
N HIS A 37 -7.52 3.37 -0.31
CA HIS A 37 -8.47 4.39 -0.73
C HIS A 37 -7.73 5.54 -1.45
N PRO A 38 -8.27 6.09 -2.55
CA PRO A 38 -7.70 7.28 -3.22
C PRO A 38 -7.42 8.49 -2.31
N LYS A 39 -8.14 8.64 -1.19
CA LYS A 39 -7.96 9.73 -0.22
C LYS A 39 -6.83 9.44 0.80
N ASN A 40 -6.26 8.24 0.82
CA ASN A 40 -5.16 7.89 1.72
C ASN A 40 -3.81 8.33 1.15
N ILE A 41 -3.61 9.65 1.08
CA ILE A 41 -2.43 10.28 0.49
C ILE A 41 -1.13 9.78 1.14
N VAL A 42 -1.13 9.54 2.45
CA VAL A 42 0.03 9.03 3.18
C VAL A 42 0.46 7.65 2.67
N ALA A 43 -0.49 6.73 2.50
CA ALA A 43 -0.19 5.40 1.98
C ALA A 43 0.22 5.45 0.50
N ILE A 44 -0.44 6.26 -0.32
CA ILE A 44 -0.12 6.45 -1.74
C ILE A 44 1.34 6.91 -1.90
N ILE A 45 1.73 7.98 -1.19
CA ILE A 45 3.11 8.48 -1.23
C ILE A 45 4.10 7.43 -0.71
N LEU A 46 3.75 6.71 0.36
CA LEU A 46 4.58 5.65 0.90
C LEU A 46 4.85 4.56 -0.14
N TYR A 47 3.83 4.07 -0.84
CA TYR A 47 3.97 3.00 -1.83
C TYR A 47 4.77 3.48 -3.04
N LEU A 48 4.44 4.63 -3.61
CA LEU A 48 5.18 5.19 -4.76
C LEU A 48 6.67 5.40 -4.44
N LYS A 49 7.00 5.93 -3.25
CA LYS A 49 8.39 6.12 -2.81
C LYS A 49 9.16 4.82 -2.58
N ASN A 50 8.47 3.67 -2.48
CA ASN A 50 9.10 2.36 -2.29
C ASN A 50 8.96 1.48 -3.54
N GLY A 51 8.84 2.07 -4.73
CA GLY A 51 8.92 1.34 -6.00
C GLY A 51 7.66 0.59 -6.37
N PHE A 52 6.52 0.96 -5.80
CA PHE A 52 5.22 0.53 -6.32
C PHE A 52 4.74 1.48 -7.41
N GLU A 53 3.97 0.94 -8.32
CA GLU A 53 3.25 1.67 -9.37
C GLU A 53 1.73 1.45 -9.21
N ILE A 54 0.94 2.45 -9.58
CA ILE A 54 -0.51 2.32 -9.66
C ILE A 54 -0.85 1.58 -10.95
N THR A 55 -1.58 0.47 -10.84
CA THR A 55 -1.93 -0.39 -11.98
C THR A 55 -3.40 -0.31 -12.36
N SER A 56 -4.28 0.03 -11.43
CA SER A 56 -5.71 0.19 -11.72
C SER A 56 -6.45 1.01 -10.67
N TRP A 57 -7.59 1.53 -11.09
CA TRP A 57 -8.66 2.06 -10.25
C TRP A 57 -9.81 1.04 -10.24
N LYS A 58 -10.35 0.72 -9.07
CA LYS A 58 -11.49 -0.19 -8.93
C LYS A 58 -12.59 0.44 -8.12
N GLU A 59 -13.73 0.68 -8.76
CA GLU A 59 -14.96 1.09 -8.09
C GLU A 59 -15.48 -0.04 -7.21
N ASN A 60 -16.06 0.33 -6.06
CA ASN A 60 -16.74 -0.56 -5.13
C ASN A 60 -15.97 -1.87 -4.82
N TYR A 61 -14.64 -1.77 -4.62
CA TYR A 61 -13.76 -2.94 -4.55
C TYR A 61 -14.10 -3.92 -3.42
N TYR A 62 -14.71 -3.42 -2.34
CA TYR A 62 -15.16 -4.26 -1.22
C TYR A 62 -16.68 -4.38 -1.09
N GLY A 63 -17.47 -3.80 -2.00
CA GLY A 63 -18.92 -3.72 -1.81
C GLY A 63 -19.37 -2.60 -0.85
N ASP A 64 -18.46 -1.70 -0.45
CA ASP A 64 -18.72 -0.59 0.48
C ASP A 64 -19.08 0.74 -0.21
N GLY A 65 -19.25 0.74 -1.53
CA GLY A 65 -19.51 1.93 -2.34
C GLY A 65 -18.29 2.80 -2.60
N GLU A 66 -17.10 2.42 -2.11
CA GLU A 66 -15.89 3.25 -2.18
C GLU A 66 -14.83 2.67 -3.14
N PRO A 67 -14.10 3.52 -3.87
CA PRO A 67 -13.08 3.08 -4.80
C PRO A 67 -11.78 2.66 -4.11
N ARG A 68 -10.97 1.86 -4.79
CA ARG A 68 -9.59 1.53 -4.39
C ARG A 68 -8.62 1.74 -5.54
N LEU A 69 -7.47 2.33 -5.22
CA LEU A 69 -6.29 2.28 -6.06
C LEU A 69 -5.57 0.95 -5.82
N ILE A 70 -5.18 0.28 -6.90
CA ILE A 70 -4.40 -0.96 -6.85
C ILE A 70 -2.96 -0.65 -7.24
N PHE A 71 -2.03 -1.14 -6.43
CA PHE A 71 -0.60 -0.97 -6.64
C PHE A 71 0.08 -2.32 -6.88
N ARG A 72 1.18 -2.29 -7.62
CA ARG A 72 2.08 -3.42 -7.85
C ARG A 72 3.52 -3.00 -7.54
N SER A 73 4.30 -3.85 -6.87
CA SER A 73 5.74 -3.60 -6.69
C SER A 73 6.51 -3.89 -7.98
N ASN A 74 7.50 -3.06 -8.29
CA ASN A 74 8.48 -3.37 -9.33
C ASN A 74 9.38 -4.52 -8.87
N LYS A 75 9.74 -5.41 -9.80
CA LYS A 75 10.64 -6.55 -9.56
C LYS A 75 12.05 -6.10 -9.21
#